data_AF-A0A353DA64-F1
#
_entry.id   AF-A0A353DA64-F1
#
_cell.length_a   1.000
_cell.length_b   1.000
_cell.length_c   1.000
_cell.angle_alpha   90.00
_cell.angle_beta   90.00
_cell.angle_gamma   90.00
#
_symmetry.space_group_name_H-M   'P 1'
#
loop_
_entity.id
_entity.type
_entity.pdbx_description
1 polymer ?
#
loop_
_entity_poly.entity_id
_entity_poly.type
_entity_poly.pdbx_seq_one_letter_code
_entity_poly.pdbx_strand_id
1 'polypeptide(L)'
;QRGWWVLALGEPFAGLSFEERDAVRARLCETVALRGIHLPQCLWVWDETDRAQLVLATVPSREMAGLLAERLSVRGLDVRVRRELPEAAAKEPGDTEKGSGTA
;
A
#
# COMPACT_ATOMS: atom_id res chain seq x y z
N GLN A 1 -0.72 -3.87 20.91
CA GLN A 1 0.10 -2.76 20.37
C GLN A 1 -0.09 -2.73 18.87
N ARG A 2 -0.10 -1.56 18.24
CA ARG A 2 -0.10 -1.42 16.77
C ARG A 2 1.33 -1.53 16.25
N GLY A 3 1.52 -2.20 15.12
CA GLY A 3 2.81 -2.43 14.50
C GLY A 3 3.31 -1.25 13.66
N TRP A 4 4.32 -1.53 12.84
CA TRP A 4 4.92 -0.63 11.87
C TRP A 4 4.79 -1.24 10.48
N TRP A 5 4.23 -0.48 9.56
CA TRP A 5 4.10 -0.85 8.16
C TRP A 5 5.34 -0.45 7.38
N VAL A 6 5.72 -1.33 6.47
CA VAL A 6 6.68 -1.08 5.40
C VAL A 6 5.87 -1.01 4.10
N LEU A 7 5.82 0.17 3.49
CA LEU A 7 4.98 0.47 2.33
C LEU A 7 5.84 0.58 1.08
N ALA A 8 5.49 -0.12 0.00
CA ALA A 8 5.99 0.22 -1.34
C ALA A 8 5.25 1.45 -1.86
N LEU A 9 5.97 2.37 -2.50
CA LEU A 9 5.40 3.56 -3.13
C LEU A 9 5.38 3.39 -4.64
N GLY A 10 4.23 3.65 -5.24
CA GLY A 10 4.04 3.73 -6.68
C GLY A 10 3.84 5.17 -7.16
N GLU A 11 3.38 5.29 -8.39
CA GLU A 11 3.14 6.58 -9.05
C GLU A 11 2.03 7.39 -8.35
N PRO A 12 2.09 8.73 -8.43
CA PRO A 12 1.01 9.59 -7.96
C PRO A 12 -0.27 9.40 -8.78
N PHE A 13 -1.41 9.65 -8.15
CA PHE A 13 -2.75 9.60 -8.74
C PHE A 13 -3.23 10.95 -9.27
N ALA A 14 -2.47 12.01 -9.06
CA ALA A 14 -2.83 13.37 -9.48
C ALA A 14 -3.19 13.42 -10.97
N GLY A 15 -4.44 13.83 -11.26
CA GLY A 15 -4.97 13.93 -12.62
C GLY A 15 -5.42 12.62 -13.26
N LEU A 16 -5.37 11.49 -12.55
CA LEU A 16 -5.78 10.18 -13.07
C LEU A 16 -7.25 9.86 -12.82
N SER A 17 -7.88 9.21 -13.80
CA SER A 17 -9.19 8.56 -13.68
C SER A 17 -9.15 7.37 -12.71
N PHE A 18 -10.32 6.83 -12.35
CA PHE A 18 -10.38 5.65 -11.49
C PHE A 18 -9.67 4.44 -12.12
N GLU A 19 -9.91 4.19 -13.41
CA GLU A 19 -9.29 3.10 -14.17
C GLU A 19 -7.77 3.28 -14.26
N GLU A 20 -7.29 4.51 -14.45
CA GLU A 20 -5.86 4.81 -14.51
C GLU A 20 -5.18 4.59 -13.15
N ARG A 21 -5.86 4.92 -12.05
CA ARG A 21 -5.36 4.62 -10.68
C ARG A 21 -5.29 3.12 -10.44
N ASP A 22 -6.26 2.36 -10.92
CA ASP A 22 -6.22 0.89 -10.83
C ASP A 22 -5.06 0.31 -11.63
N ALA A 23 -4.77 0.85 -12.81
CA ALA A 23 -3.59 0.48 -13.59
C ALA A 23 -2.27 0.81 -12.85
N VAL A 24 -2.19 1.97 -12.17
CA VAL A 24 -1.02 2.30 -11.31
C VAL A 24 -0.87 1.29 -10.18
N ARG A 25 -1.97 0.92 -9.51
CA ARG A 25 -1.96 -0.12 -8.46
C ARG A 25 -1.47 -1.46 -9.01
N ALA A 26 -1.96 -1.90 -10.15
CA ALA A 26 -1.51 -3.13 -10.81
C ALA A 26 -0.01 -3.11 -11.13
N ARG A 27 0.51 -2.00 -11.69
CA ARG A 27 1.94 -1.81 -11.95
C ARG A 27 2.80 -1.89 -10.69
N LEU A 28 2.32 -1.34 -9.57
CA LEU A 28 3.04 -1.45 -8.29
C LEU A 28 3.09 -2.91 -7.81
N CYS A 29 1.99 -3.66 -7.92
CA CYS A 29 1.98 -5.09 -7.60
C CYS A 29 2.94 -5.89 -8.46
N GLU A 30 2.96 -5.65 -9.78
CA GLU A 30 3.91 -6.28 -10.69
C GLU A 30 5.36 -5.96 -10.33
N THR A 31 5.65 -4.70 -10.03
CA THR A 31 6.98 -4.23 -9.61
C THR A 31 7.44 -4.97 -8.35
N VAL A 32 6.56 -5.11 -7.36
CA VAL A 32 6.83 -5.84 -6.11
C VAL A 32 7.05 -7.33 -6.37
N ALA A 33 6.22 -7.96 -7.21
CA ALA A 33 6.36 -9.36 -7.60
C ALA A 33 7.68 -9.64 -8.34
N LEU A 34 8.09 -8.75 -9.25
CA LEU A 34 9.38 -8.82 -9.96
C LEU A 34 10.60 -8.72 -9.03
N ARG A 35 10.42 -8.32 -7.77
CA ARG A 35 11.45 -8.32 -6.72
C ARG A 35 11.36 -9.52 -5.77
N GLY A 36 10.53 -10.51 -6.12
CA GLY A 36 10.36 -11.76 -5.40
C GLY A 36 9.49 -11.64 -4.15
N ILE A 37 8.66 -10.60 -4.07
CA ILE A 37 7.75 -10.37 -2.94
C ILE A 37 6.35 -10.75 -3.41
N HIS A 38 5.84 -11.83 -2.86
CA HIS A 38 4.48 -12.31 -3.14
C HIS A 38 3.60 -12.05 -1.93
N LEU A 39 2.59 -11.20 -2.11
CA LEU A 39 1.62 -10.87 -1.07
C LEU A 39 0.37 -11.72 -1.26
N PRO A 40 -0.13 -12.41 -0.22
CA PRO A 40 -1.38 -13.17 -0.31
C PRO A 40 -2.59 -12.24 -0.51
N GLN A 41 -2.48 -10.99 -0.06
CA GLN A 41 -3.48 -9.94 -0.23
C GLN A 41 -2.76 -8.60 -0.38
N CYS A 42 -3.26 -7.75 -1.28
CA CYS A 42 -2.79 -6.38 -1.42
C CYS A 42 -3.56 -5.45 -0.47
N LEU A 43 -2.86 -4.85 0.50
CA LEU A 43 -3.43 -3.84 1.40
C LEU A 43 -2.99 -2.46 0.96
N TRP A 44 -3.93 -1.66 0.47
CA TRP A 44 -3.67 -0.31 -0.07
C TRP A 44 -3.77 0.75 1.01
N VAL A 45 -2.86 1.72 1.01
CA VAL A 45 -2.89 2.85 1.97
C VAL A 45 -3.22 4.14 1.23
N TRP A 46 -4.22 4.85 1.75
CA TRP A 46 -4.62 6.17 1.25
C TRP A 46 -4.23 7.24 2.27
N ASP A 47 -3.60 8.29 1.79
CA ASP A 47 -3.26 9.47 2.58
C ASP A 47 -3.15 10.71 1.69
N GLU A 48 -2.79 11.84 2.28
CA GLU A 48 -2.63 13.13 1.62
C GLU A 48 -1.57 13.17 0.51
N THR A 49 -0.76 12.11 0.34
CA THR A 49 0.24 12.06 -0.74
C THR A 49 -0.35 11.71 -2.10
N ASP A 50 -1.63 11.31 -2.15
CA ASP A 50 -2.40 11.01 -3.37
C ASP A 50 -1.61 10.13 -4.36
N ARG A 51 -1.08 9.01 -3.87
CA ARG A 51 -0.27 8.07 -4.65
C ARG A 51 -0.55 6.62 -4.27
N ALA A 52 -0.18 5.69 -5.16
CA ALA A 52 -0.30 4.26 -4.86
C ALA A 52 0.66 3.85 -3.74
N GLN A 53 0.13 3.20 -2.71
CA GLN A 53 0.91 2.72 -1.58
C GLN A 53 0.42 1.34 -1.15
N LEU A 54 1.35 0.39 -1.07
CA LEU A 54 1.04 -1.01 -0.79
C LEU A 54 1.79 -1.49 0.45
N VAL A 55 1.08 -2.05 1.43
CA VAL A 55 1.73 -2.66 2.61
C VAL A 55 2.45 -3.93 2.18
N LEU A 56 3.77 -3.95 2.37
CA LEU A 56 4.62 -5.12 2.13
C LEU A 56 4.76 -6.00 3.37
N ALA A 57 4.80 -5.39 4.56
CA ALA A 57 4.92 -6.08 5.83
C ALA A 57 4.45 -5.22 7.00
N THR A 58 4.00 -5.89 8.06
CA THR A 58 3.75 -5.31 9.38
C THR A 58 4.71 -5.94 10.38
N VAL A 59 5.51 -5.13 11.07
CA VAL A 59 6.51 -5.58 12.05
C VAL A 59 6.32 -4.90 13.40
N PRO A 60 6.75 -5.50 14.52
CA PRO A 60 6.42 -5.00 15.85
C PRO A 60 7.16 -3.71 16.23
N SER A 61 8.30 -3.39 15.61
CA SER A 61 9.13 -2.24 15.96
C SER A 61 9.54 -1.40 14.76
N ARG A 62 9.77 -0.11 15.00
CA ARG A 62 10.27 0.83 13.98
C ARG A 62 11.64 0.44 13.44
N GLU A 63 12.49 -0.08 14.31
CA GLU A 63 13.85 -0.53 13.96
C GLU A 63 13.80 -1.68 12.95
N MET A 64 12.98 -2.70 13.20
CA MET A 64 12.77 -3.80 12.26
C MET A 64 12.20 -3.31 10.93
N ALA A 65 11.27 -2.35 10.97
CA ALA A 65 10.70 -1.75 9.77
C ALA A 65 11.76 -1.00 8.96
N GLY A 66 12.67 -0.29 9.62
CA GLY A 66 13.80 0.40 9.00
C GLY A 66 14.76 -0.56 8.31
N LEU A 67 15.19 -1.62 9.01
CA LEU A 67 16.07 -2.65 8.42
C LEU A 67 15.43 -3.32 7.20
N LEU A 68 14.13 -3.62 7.27
CA LEU A 68 13.42 -4.19 6.14
C LEU A 68 13.29 -3.20 4.98
N ALA A 69 12.97 -1.94 5.27
CA ALA A 69 12.89 -0.89 4.26
C ALA A 69 14.21 -0.68 3.52
N GLU A 70 15.33 -0.61 4.24
CA GLU A 70 16.67 -0.50 3.64
C GLU A 70 16.96 -1.67 2.69
N ARG A 71 16.70 -2.91 3.13
CA ARG A 71 16.90 -4.11 2.29
C ARG A 71 16.06 -4.10 1.02
N LEU A 72 14.83 -3.58 1.10
CA LEU A 72 13.92 -3.49 -0.03
C LEU A 72 14.31 -2.35 -0.98
N SER A 73 14.77 -1.22 -0.44
CA SER A 73 15.28 -0.11 -1.24
C SER A 73 16.55 -0.46 -2.02
N VAL A 74 17.45 -1.27 -1.44
CA VAL A 74 18.61 -1.82 -2.17
C VAL A 74 18.18 -2.71 -3.35
N ARG A 75 16.98 -3.31 -3.29
CA ARG A 75 16.39 -4.08 -4.40
C ARG A 75 15.62 -3.20 -5.40
N GLY A 76 15.70 -1.88 -5.27
CA GLY A 76 15.12 -0.91 -6.19
C GLY A 76 13.62 -0.64 -5.98
N LEU A 77 13.11 -0.83 -4.75
CA LEU A 77 11.77 -0.39 -4.38
C LEU A 77 11.83 0.97 -3.67
N ASP A 78 10.95 1.89 -4.03
CA ASP A 78 10.70 3.07 -3.22
C ASP A 78 9.84 2.66 -2.01
N VAL A 79 10.33 2.90 -0.80
CA VAL A 79 9.76 2.33 0.43
C VAL A 79 9.63 3.39 1.53
N ARG A 80 8.50 3.36 2.24
CA ARG A 80 8.23 4.22 3.39
C ARG A 80 7.88 3.40 4.63
N VAL A 81 8.42 3.79 5.78
CA VAL A 81 8.01 3.26 7.09
C VAL A 81 6.96 4.16 7.72
N ARG A 82 5.84 3.58 8.15
CA ARG A 82 4.77 4.30 8.87
C ARG A 82 4.27 3.47 10.04
N ARG A 83 3.74 4.14 11.07
CA ARG A 83 2.98 3.44 12.12
C ARG A 83 1.69 2.89 11.53
N GLU A 84 1.31 1.68 11.92
CA GLU A 84 0.07 1.04 11.49
C GLU A 84 -1.16 1.90 11.85
N LEU A 85 -1.94 2.21 10.82
CA LEU A 85 -3.23 2.89 10.94
C LEU A 85 -4.34 1.85 11.16
N PRO A 86 -5.53 2.25 11.66
CA PRO A 86 -6.65 1.32 11.72
C PRO A 86 -6.99 0.84 10.31
N GLU A 87 -7.43 -0.42 10.14
CA GLU A 87 -7.73 -1.03 8.84
C GLU A 87 -8.75 -0.20 8.00
N ALA A 88 -9.64 0.56 8.64
CA ALA A 88 -10.54 1.50 7.97
C ALA A 88 -9.82 2.60 7.16
N ALA A 89 -8.58 2.96 7.52
CA ALA A 89 -7.76 3.90 6.77
C ALA A 89 -7.00 3.24 5.59
N ALA A 90 -7.03 1.92 5.48
CA ALA A 90 -6.48 1.15 4.36
C ALA A 90 -7.54 0.86 3.27
N LYS A 91 -8.69 1.53 3.33
CA LYS A 91 -9.76 1.46 2.32
C LYS A 91 -9.93 2.84 1.66
N GLU A 92 -10.23 2.87 0.36
CA GLU A 92 -10.62 4.12 -0.31
C GLU A 92 -11.87 4.69 0.39
N PRO A 93 -11.94 6.01 0.67
CA PRO A 93 -13.12 6.63 1.27
C PRO A 93 -14.40 6.53 0.40
N GLY A 94 -14.36 5.85 -0.76
CA GLY A 94 -15.51 5.54 -1.62
C GLY A 94 -16.06 4.12 -1.50
N ASP A 95 -15.39 3.21 -0.78
CA ASP A 95 -15.78 1.79 -0.68
C ASP A 95 -16.77 1.52 0.48
N THR A 96 -17.62 2.50 0.77
CA THR A 96 -18.75 2.32 1.70
C THR A 96 -19.93 1.80 0.88
N GLU A 97 -20.17 0.50 1.02
CA GLU A 97 -21.40 -0.23 0.70
C GLU A 97 -22.54 0.62 0.11
N LYS A 98 -22.74 0.56 -1.22
CA LYS A 98 -24.11 0.47 -1.75
C LYS A 98 -24.61 -0.95 -1.50
N GLY A 99 -24.93 -1.23 -0.25
CA GLY A 99 -25.65 -2.43 0.16
C GLY A 99 -27.04 -2.41 -0.45
N SER A 100 -27.26 -3.37 -1.37
CA SER A 100 -28.49 -4.13 -1.56
C SER A 100 -29.80 -3.35 -1.73
N GLY A 101 -30.26 -3.29 -2.98
CA GLY A 101 -31.69 -3.35 -3.21
C GLY A 101 -32.23 -4.71 -2.76
N THR A 102 -33.31 -4.71 -1.98
CA THR A 102 -34.23 -5.83 -1.91
C THR A 102 -35.63 -5.33 -1.60
N ALA A 103 -36.55 -5.65 -2.52
CA ALA A 103 -38.02 -5.55 -2.50
C ALA A 103 -38.64 -4.15 -2.70
#